data_AF-A0A940BGK9-F1
#
_entry.id   AF-A0A940BGK9-F1
#
_cell.length_a   1.000
_cell.length_b   1.000
_cell.length_c   1.000
_cell.angle_alpha   90.00
_cell.angle_beta   90.00
_cell.angle_gamma   90.00
#
_symmetry.space_group_name_H-M   'P 1'
#
loop_
_entity.id
_entity.type
_entity.pdbx_description
1 polymer ?
#
loop_
_entity_poly.entity_id
_entity_poly.type
_entity_poly.pdbx_seq_one_letter_code
_entity_poly.pdbx_strand_id
1 'polypeptide(L)'
;AAINETTGLNPDMCNFDGSQMQGFGGRRNAGNNFRYDSWRVPMNIALDYEWSCSDKDWQRKYGETIQNFFYSQGINDYVDQYRVDGTKPEGDEILPAGSFPRALRHSVGIVSTLGAASVMCSHPKAKEFVDALWNLKHEPLADGFYDEYYDGLLRLFAVMHLSGRYRIIEPKKK
;
A
#
# COMPACT_ATOMS: atom_id res chain seq x y z
N ALA A 1 -5.24 -2.88 -16.13
CA ALA A 1 -6.68 -3.07 -15.81
C ALA A 1 -6.96 -2.83 -14.33
N ALA A 2 -6.36 -3.60 -13.41
CA ALA A 2 -6.62 -3.45 -11.96
C ALA A 2 -5.98 -2.22 -11.29
N ILE A 3 -4.90 -1.71 -11.87
CA ILE A 3 -4.16 -0.55 -11.36
C ILE A 3 -4.54 0.67 -12.20
N ASN A 4 -4.91 1.77 -11.54
CA ASN A 4 -5.11 3.04 -12.21
C ASN A 4 -3.77 3.59 -12.71
N GLU A 5 -3.67 3.88 -14.01
CA GLU A 5 -2.41 4.26 -14.65
C GLU A 5 -1.90 5.65 -14.24
N THR A 6 -2.77 6.50 -13.69
CA THR A 6 -2.41 7.86 -13.27
C THR A 6 -1.96 7.90 -11.82
N THR A 7 -2.66 7.17 -10.93
CA THR A 7 -2.41 7.21 -9.49
C THR A 7 -1.60 6.02 -8.97
N GLY A 8 -1.53 4.93 -9.73
CA GLY A 8 -0.97 3.67 -9.28
C GLY A 8 -1.85 2.93 -8.25
N LEU A 9 -3.06 3.41 -7.97
CA LEU A 9 -3.94 2.80 -6.98
C LEU A 9 -4.70 1.59 -7.57
N ASN A 10 -4.80 0.53 -6.78
CA ASN A 10 -5.67 -0.62 -7.02
C ASN A 10 -6.85 -0.63 -6.03
N PRO A 11 -7.98 -1.25 -6.39
CA PRO A 11 -9.07 -1.50 -5.44
C PRO A 11 -8.76 -2.71 -4.53
N ASP A 12 -9.49 -2.84 -3.42
CA ASP A 12 -9.42 -4.04 -2.55
C ASP A 12 -9.84 -5.31 -3.32
N MET A 13 -10.81 -5.15 -4.23
CA MET A 13 -11.33 -6.23 -5.06
C MET A 13 -11.51 -5.75 -6.51
N CYS A 14 -11.15 -6.62 -7.46
CA CYS A 14 -11.39 -6.44 -8.89
C CYS A 14 -11.90 -7.76 -9.49
N ASN A 15 -12.52 -7.68 -10.67
CA ASN A 15 -12.86 -8.87 -11.45
C ASN A 15 -11.58 -9.57 -11.94
N PHE A 16 -11.69 -10.80 -12.44
CA PHE A 16 -10.53 -11.57 -12.93
C PHE A 16 -9.80 -10.88 -14.09
N ASP A 17 -10.49 -10.07 -14.90
CA ASP A 17 -9.89 -9.26 -15.96
C ASP A 17 -9.22 -7.97 -15.45
N GLY A 18 -9.27 -7.73 -14.14
CA GLY A 18 -8.79 -6.54 -13.45
C GLY A 18 -9.74 -5.35 -13.52
N SER A 19 -10.91 -5.45 -14.16
CA SER A 19 -11.89 -4.36 -14.12
C SER A 19 -12.48 -4.17 -12.71
N GLN A 20 -12.97 -2.97 -12.42
CA GLN A 20 -13.63 -2.71 -11.14
C GLN A 20 -14.84 -3.61 -10.95
N MET A 21 -14.98 -4.19 -9.76
CA MET A 21 -16.19 -4.95 -9.41
C MET A 21 -17.38 -4.00 -9.31
N GLN A 22 -18.56 -4.45 -9.72
CA GLN A 22 -19.80 -3.79 -9.31
C GLN A 22 -20.12 -4.24 -7.87
N GLY A 23 -20.62 -3.32 -7.03
CA GLY A 23 -20.74 -3.52 -5.59
C GLY A 23 -21.38 -4.87 -5.20
N PHE A 24 -20.74 -5.58 -4.28
CA PHE A 24 -21.19 -6.89 -3.82
C PHE A 24 -22.32 -6.73 -2.77
N GLY A 25 -23.46 -7.42 -2.97
CA GLY A 25 -24.53 -7.49 -1.97
C GLY A 25 -25.24 -6.17 -1.65
N GLY A 26 -25.35 -5.25 -2.62
CA GLY A 26 -26.07 -3.97 -2.44
C GLY A 26 -25.30 -2.89 -1.67
N ARG A 27 -24.09 -3.19 -1.18
CA ARG A 27 -23.18 -2.18 -0.62
C ARG A 27 -22.46 -1.49 -1.77
N ARG A 28 -22.89 -0.26 -2.09
CA ARG A 28 -22.10 0.63 -2.94
C ARG A 28 -20.69 0.71 -2.35
N ASN A 29 -19.67 0.52 -3.19
CA ASN A 29 -18.27 0.79 -2.87
C ASN A 29 -17.57 -0.16 -1.87
N ALA A 30 -18.07 -1.37 -1.63
CA ALA A 30 -17.46 -2.27 -0.63
C ALA A 30 -16.01 -2.69 -0.94
N GLY A 31 -15.62 -2.86 -2.21
CA GLY A 31 -14.26 -3.28 -2.59
C GLY A 31 -13.59 -2.44 -3.67
N ASN A 32 -14.20 -1.35 -4.13
CA ASN A 32 -13.78 -0.66 -5.35
C ASN A 32 -12.76 0.46 -5.10
N ASN A 33 -12.42 0.69 -3.84
CA ASN A 33 -11.52 1.74 -3.40
C ASN A 33 -10.21 1.12 -2.93
N PHE A 34 -9.15 1.92 -2.95
CA PHE A 34 -7.88 1.59 -2.34
C PHE A 34 -8.03 1.72 -0.82
N ARG A 35 -8.02 0.59 -0.10
CA ARG A 35 -8.11 0.54 1.37
C ARG A 35 -7.25 -0.58 1.93
N TYR A 36 -7.61 -1.10 3.11
CA TYR A 36 -6.81 -2.01 3.93
C TYR A 36 -6.19 -3.18 3.14
N ASP A 37 -6.95 -3.86 2.28
CA ASP A 37 -6.45 -4.98 1.50
C ASP A 37 -5.47 -4.52 0.40
N SER A 38 -5.80 -3.39 -0.23
CA SER A 38 -5.05 -2.77 -1.31
C SER A 38 -3.64 -2.34 -0.91
N TRP A 39 -3.43 -1.98 0.36
CA TRP A 39 -2.13 -1.51 0.86
C TRP A 39 -0.99 -2.48 0.60
N ARG A 40 -1.27 -3.78 0.49
CA ARG A 40 -0.27 -4.83 0.30
C ARG A 40 0.24 -4.93 -1.14
N VAL A 41 -0.54 -4.50 -2.12
CA VAL A 41 -0.18 -4.65 -3.54
C VAL A 41 1.17 -4.01 -3.90
N PRO A 42 1.50 -2.78 -3.44
CA PRO A 42 2.85 -2.21 -3.61
C PRO A 42 3.98 -3.13 -3.14
N MET A 43 3.80 -3.75 -1.98
CA MET A 43 4.78 -4.64 -1.37
C MET A 43 4.83 -6.02 -2.05
N ASN A 44 3.71 -6.54 -2.53
CA ASN A 44 3.67 -7.77 -3.32
C ASN A 44 4.42 -7.61 -4.65
N ILE A 45 4.23 -6.49 -5.34
CA ILE A 45 4.94 -6.19 -6.59
C ILE A 45 6.44 -5.96 -6.29
N ALA A 46 6.78 -5.32 -5.17
CA ALA A 46 8.16 -5.19 -4.71
C ALA A 46 8.82 -6.56 -4.46
N LEU A 47 8.10 -7.52 -3.86
CA LEU A 47 8.59 -8.88 -3.67
C LEU A 47 8.93 -9.57 -4.98
N ASP A 48 8.02 -9.50 -5.96
CA ASP A 48 8.27 -10.08 -7.28
C ASP A 48 9.42 -9.39 -8.01
N TYR A 49 9.55 -8.06 -7.90
CA TYR A 49 10.67 -7.32 -8.44
C TYR A 49 12.02 -7.76 -7.84
N GLU A 50 12.08 -8.05 -6.53
CA GLU A 50 13.31 -8.50 -5.87
C GLU A 50 13.68 -9.95 -6.19
N TRP A 51 12.68 -10.81 -6.40
CA TRP A 51 12.88 -12.25 -6.52
C TRP A 51 12.98 -12.73 -7.97
N SER A 52 12.10 -12.25 -8.86
CA SER A 52 12.06 -12.65 -10.27
C SER A 52 12.48 -11.51 -11.20
N CYS A 53 12.03 -10.28 -10.92
CA CYS A 53 12.23 -9.09 -11.73
C CYS A 53 11.84 -9.27 -13.22
N SER A 54 10.87 -10.13 -13.51
CA SER A 54 10.53 -10.51 -14.89
C SER A 54 9.94 -9.35 -15.69
N ASP A 55 9.21 -8.44 -15.03
CA ASP A 55 8.53 -7.28 -15.65
C ASP A 55 9.11 -5.93 -15.17
N LYS A 56 10.44 -5.85 -15.10
CA LYS A 56 11.20 -4.74 -14.48
C LYS A 56 10.72 -3.34 -14.83
N ASP A 57 10.50 -3.05 -16.11
CA ASP A 57 10.13 -1.70 -16.57
C ASP A 57 8.70 -1.33 -16.14
N TRP A 58 7.78 -2.30 -16.17
CA TRP A 58 6.42 -2.10 -15.69
C TRP A 58 6.39 -1.91 -14.17
N GLN A 59 7.12 -2.75 -13.42
CA GLN A 59 7.19 -2.69 -11.96
C GLN A 59 7.81 -1.38 -11.46
N ARG A 60 8.88 -0.91 -12.12
CA ARG A 60 9.47 0.40 -11.84
C ARG A 60 8.47 1.52 -12.12
N LYS A 61 7.83 1.52 -13.29
CA LYS A 61 6.82 2.53 -13.64
C LYS A 61 5.71 2.55 -12.60
N TYR A 62 5.23 1.38 -12.18
CA TYR A 62 4.23 1.27 -11.11
C TYR A 62 4.71 1.89 -9.80
N GLY A 63 5.88 1.49 -9.29
CA GLY A 63 6.45 1.99 -8.04
C GLY A 63 6.60 3.51 -8.04
N GLU A 64 7.10 4.06 -9.14
CA GLU A 64 7.26 5.52 -9.29
C GLU A 64 5.91 6.23 -9.41
N THR A 65 4.93 5.64 -10.09
CA THR A 65 3.58 6.22 -10.23
C THR A 65 2.88 6.32 -8.88
N ILE A 66 2.85 5.22 -8.10
CA ILE A 66 2.19 5.22 -6.80
C ILE A 66 2.91 6.14 -5.80
N GLN A 67 4.25 6.12 -5.77
CA GLN A 67 5.00 7.03 -4.90
C GLN A 67 4.79 8.50 -5.30
N ASN A 68 4.74 8.82 -6.59
CA ASN A 68 4.42 10.19 -7.03
C ASN A 68 3.01 10.62 -6.58
N PHE A 69 2.01 9.74 -6.66
CA PHE A 69 0.67 10.03 -6.16
C PHE A 69 0.70 10.34 -4.66
N PHE A 70 1.21 9.44 -3.81
CA PHE A 70 1.23 9.65 -2.37
C PHE A 70 2.11 10.83 -1.95
N TYR A 71 3.23 11.07 -2.66
CA TYR A 71 4.07 12.23 -2.41
C TYR A 71 3.34 13.55 -2.69
N SER A 72 2.50 13.60 -3.73
CA SER A 72 1.65 14.76 -4.02
C SER A 72 0.60 15.04 -2.94
N GLN A 73 0.27 14.04 -2.12
CA GLN A 73 -0.65 14.17 -0.99
C GLN A 73 0.07 14.61 0.30
N GLY A 74 1.41 14.71 0.29
CA GLY A 74 2.25 15.05 1.42
C GLY A 74 2.81 13.80 2.12
N ILE A 75 4.14 13.68 2.20
CA ILE A 75 4.84 12.48 2.70
C ILE A 75 4.43 12.10 4.14
N ASN A 76 4.03 13.08 4.96
CA ASN A 76 3.59 12.88 6.34
C ASN A 76 2.07 13.07 6.53
N ASP A 77 1.32 13.34 5.45
CA ASP A 77 -0.07 13.83 5.50
C ASP A 77 -1.06 12.98 4.69
N TYR A 78 -0.57 12.12 3.78
CA TYR A 78 -1.44 11.26 2.98
C TYR A 78 -2.26 10.32 3.86
N VAL A 79 -3.45 9.97 3.41
CA VAL A 79 -4.36 9.11 4.18
C VAL A 79 -4.34 7.66 3.71
N ASP A 80 -5.06 6.80 4.41
CA ASP A 80 -5.02 5.35 4.27
C ASP A 80 -6.18 4.79 3.43
N GLN A 81 -7.08 5.64 2.92
CA GLN A 81 -8.15 5.25 2.01
C GLN A 81 -8.33 6.27 0.89
N TYR A 82 -8.43 5.79 -0.35
CA TYR A 82 -8.67 6.60 -1.55
C TYR A 82 -9.63 5.89 -2.50
N ARG A 83 -10.40 6.64 -3.30
CA ARG A 83 -10.92 6.09 -4.56
C ARG A 83 -9.75 5.87 -5.51
N VAL A 84 -9.87 4.92 -6.44
CA VAL A 84 -8.73 4.58 -7.35
C VAL A 84 -8.33 5.74 -8.28
N ASP A 85 -9.22 6.71 -8.49
CA ASP A 85 -8.94 7.94 -9.23
C ASP A 85 -8.12 8.97 -8.42
N GLY A 86 -7.84 8.68 -7.15
CA GLY A 86 -7.05 9.52 -6.25
C GLY A 86 -7.88 10.47 -5.39
N THR A 87 -9.19 10.54 -5.57
CA THR A 87 -10.07 11.35 -4.71
C THR A 87 -10.26 10.70 -3.34
N LYS A 88 -10.49 11.51 -2.29
CA LYS A 88 -10.77 11.01 -0.94
C LYS A 88 -12.20 10.45 -0.87
N PRO A 89 -12.42 9.28 -0.26
CA PRO A 89 -13.77 8.79 0.02
C PRO A 89 -14.43 9.64 1.10
N GLU A 90 -15.76 9.65 1.13
CA GLU A 90 -16.55 10.48 2.05
C GLU A 90 -17.66 9.66 2.72
N GLY A 91 -18.13 10.13 3.88
CA GLY A 91 -19.31 9.57 4.55
C GLY A 91 -19.21 8.08 4.84
N ASP A 92 -20.15 7.31 4.30
CA ASP A 92 -20.24 5.86 4.48
C ASP A 92 -19.26 5.06 3.61
N GLU A 93 -18.56 5.70 2.67
CA GLU A 93 -17.49 5.08 1.89
C GLU A 93 -16.19 4.88 2.70
N ILE A 94 -16.01 5.65 3.78
CA ILE A 94 -14.86 5.50 4.68
C ILE A 94 -15.13 4.26 5.53
N LEU A 95 -14.20 3.30 5.49
CA LEU A 95 -14.30 2.13 6.35
C LEU A 95 -13.80 2.44 7.76
N PRO A 96 -14.43 1.87 8.81
CA PRO A 96 -13.86 1.86 10.14
C PRO A 96 -12.65 0.91 10.19
N ALA A 97 -11.75 1.15 11.15
CA ALA A 97 -10.63 0.26 11.43
C ALA A 97 -10.97 -0.61 12.64
N GLY A 98 -11.48 -1.82 12.40
CA GLY A 98 -11.98 -2.69 13.46
C GLY A 98 -13.13 -2.04 14.24
N SER A 99 -12.96 -1.88 15.55
CA SER A 99 -13.93 -1.20 16.43
C SER A 99 -13.78 0.33 16.48
N PHE A 100 -12.75 0.90 15.84
CA PHE A 100 -12.53 2.35 15.82
C PHE A 100 -13.45 3.05 14.80
N PRO A 101 -13.83 4.31 15.07
CA PRO A 101 -14.71 5.06 14.19
C PRO A 101 -14.10 5.26 12.79
N ARG A 102 -14.97 5.52 11.81
CA ARG A 102 -14.57 5.90 10.45
C ARG A 102 -13.71 7.15 10.50
N ALA A 103 -12.48 7.03 10.03
CA ALA A 103 -11.59 8.16 9.83
C ALA A 103 -10.57 7.82 8.74
N LEU A 104 -10.07 8.87 8.10
CA LEU A 104 -8.93 8.81 7.21
C LEU A 104 -7.67 9.04 8.05
N ARG A 105 -6.70 8.12 7.98
CA ARG A 105 -5.52 8.13 8.87
C ARG A 105 -4.23 8.05 8.07
N HIS A 106 -3.13 8.49 8.66
CA HIS A 106 -1.78 8.23 8.13
C HIS A 106 -1.23 6.94 8.77
N SER A 107 -1.85 5.81 8.41
CA SER A 107 -1.67 4.53 9.10
C SER A 107 -0.26 3.95 8.87
N VAL A 108 0.28 3.27 9.89
CA VAL A 108 1.66 2.75 9.84
C VAL A 108 1.85 1.71 8.74
N GLY A 109 0.83 0.91 8.45
CA GLY A 109 0.84 -0.12 7.44
C GLY A 109 1.03 0.42 6.03
N ILE A 110 0.32 1.49 5.66
CA ILE A 110 0.46 2.09 4.32
C ILE A 110 1.80 2.81 4.15
N VAL A 111 2.32 3.47 5.20
CA VAL A 111 3.69 4.02 5.17
C VAL A 111 4.70 2.91 4.94
N SER A 112 4.51 1.77 5.58
CA SER A 112 5.39 0.62 5.46
C SER A 112 5.41 0.05 4.04
N THR A 113 4.26 -0.20 3.43
CA THR A 113 4.21 -0.80 2.10
C THR A 113 4.66 0.14 1.00
N LEU A 114 4.42 1.45 1.13
CA LEU A 114 4.97 2.46 0.23
C LEU A 114 6.49 2.61 0.39
N GLY A 115 7.01 2.50 1.62
CA GLY A 115 8.44 2.42 1.90
C GLY A 115 9.09 1.22 1.22
N ALA A 116 8.50 0.03 1.34
CA ALA A 116 8.98 -1.17 0.66
C ALA A 116 8.97 -1.04 -0.87
N ALA A 117 7.96 -0.38 -1.45
CA ALA A 117 7.89 -0.16 -2.89
C ALA A 117 9.08 0.63 -3.46
N SER A 118 9.84 1.35 -2.63
CA SER A 118 11.05 2.07 -3.04
C SER A 118 12.12 1.17 -3.67
N VAL A 119 12.13 -0.14 -3.42
CA VAL A 119 13.08 -1.08 -4.06
C VAL A 119 12.93 -1.13 -5.58
N MET A 120 11.74 -0.79 -6.10
CA MET A 120 11.45 -0.77 -7.54
C MET A 120 11.82 0.58 -8.19
N CYS A 121 11.90 1.65 -7.40
CA CYS A 121 11.96 3.02 -7.87
C CYS A 121 13.40 3.48 -8.14
N SER A 122 13.57 4.39 -9.11
CA SER A 122 14.86 5.04 -9.41
C SER A 122 14.87 6.54 -9.11
N HIS A 123 13.71 7.15 -8.89
CA HIS A 123 13.59 8.58 -8.63
C HIS A 123 14.05 8.97 -7.20
N PRO A 124 14.46 10.24 -6.97
CA PRO A 124 14.96 10.68 -5.66
C PRO A 124 13.97 10.55 -4.49
N LYS A 125 12.66 10.68 -4.76
CA LYS A 125 11.60 10.64 -3.71
C LYS A 125 11.54 9.29 -2.98
N ALA A 126 12.06 8.23 -3.59
CA ALA A 126 12.04 6.88 -3.03
C ALA A 126 12.78 6.81 -1.69
N LYS A 127 13.83 7.63 -1.54
CA LYS A 127 14.56 7.75 -0.28
C LYS A 127 13.68 8.33 0.84
N GLU A 128 12.83 9.31 0.54
CA GLU A 128 11.97 9.93 1.53
C GLU A 128 10.91 8.96 2.06
N PHE A 129 10.39 8.05 1.24
CA PHE A 129 9.51 6.97 1.69
C PHE A 129 10.23 5.96 2.60
N VAL A 130 11.49 5.63 2.30
CA VAL A 130 12.32 4.78 3.17
C VAL A 130 12.61 5.48 4.50
N ASP A 131 12.98 6.76 4.45
CA ASP A 131 13.24 7.56 5.65
C ASP A 131 11.97 7.75 6.50
N ALA A 132 10.80 7.93 5.87
CA ALA A 132 9.52 8.00 6.56
C ALA A 132 9.25 6.70 7.32
N LEU A 133 9.38 5.52 6.69
CA LEU A 133 9.26 4.23 7.37
C LEU A 133 10.31 4.04 8.47
N TRP A 134 11.56 4.44 8.24
CA TRP A 134 12.65 4.31 9.21
C TRP A 134 12.37 5.12 10.49
N ASN A 135 11.90 6.35 10.33
CA ASN A 135 11.60 7.26 11.44
C ASN A 135 10.20 7.04 12.04
N LEU A 136 9.37 6.20 11.41
CA LEU A 136 8.02 5.90 11.85
C LEU A 136 8.02 5.24 13.23
N LYS A 137 7.19 5.77 14.12
CA LYS A 137 6.90 5.13 15.40
C LYS A 137 5.64 4.27 15.26
N HIS A 138 5.68 3.08 15.84
CA HIS A 138 4.49 2.23 15.95
C HIS A 138 3.91 2.49 17.33
N GLU A 139 3.22 3.62 17.43
CA GLU A 139 2.58 4.16 18.62
C GLU A 139 1.16 4.63 18.24
N PRO A 140 0.24 4.82 19.20
CA PRO A 140 -1.10 5.32 18.90
C PRO A 140 -1.10 6.69 18.20
N LEU A 141 -2.01 6.86 17.23
CA LEU A 141 -2.27 8.14 16.57
C LEU A 141 -2.99 9.12 17.52
N ALA A 142 -3.14 10.38 17.08
CA ALA A 142 -3.80 11.43 17.85
C ALA A 142 -5.27 11.10 18.21
N ASP A 143 -5.97 10.31 17.40
CA ASP A 143 -7.32 9.82 17.67
C ASP A 143 -7.34 8.55 18.56
N GLY A 144 -6.17 8.12 19.04
CA GLY A 144 -5.97 6.91 19.83
C GLY A 144 -5.98 5.62 19.02
N PHE A 145 -6.12 5.68 17.68
CA PHE A 145 -6.06 4.50 16.84
C PHE A 145 -4.66 3.88 16.88
N TYR A 146 -4.61 2.57 17.07
CA TYR A 146 -3.39 1.79 17.07
C TYR A 146 -3.68 0.35 16.70
N ASP A 147 -3.12 -0.12 15.58
CA ASP A 147 -3.25 -1.51 15.14
C ASP A 147 -1.89 -2.22 15.24
N GLU A 148 -1.67 -2.95 16.33
CA GLU A 148 -0.43 -3.72 16.51
C GLU A 148 -0.29 -4.86 15.51
N TYR A 149 -1.42 -5.39 15.05
CA TYR A 149 -1.45 -6.59 14.23
C TYR A 149 -1.17 -6.27 12.77
N TYR A 150 -2.06 -5.52 12.12
CA TYR A 150 -1.96 -5.33 10.69
C TYR A 150 -0.83 -4.36 10.33
N ASP A 151 -0.77 -3.20 10.99
CA ASP A 151 0.33 -2.26 10.78
C ASP A 151 1.67 -2.87 11.20
N GLY A 152 1.72 -3.62 12.30
CA GLY A 152 2.95 -4.26 12.79
C GLY A 152 3.52 -5.30 11.82
N LEU A 153 2.67 -6.16 11.25
CA LEU A 153 3.08 -7.15 10.26
C LEU A 153 3.56 -6.49 8.96
N LEU A 154 2.83 -5.48 8.45
CA LEU A 154 3.24 -4.76 7.25
C LEU A 154 4.57 -4.03 7.47
N ARG A 155 4.77 -3.43 8.64
CA ARG A 155 6.04 -2.81 9.02
C ARG A 155 7.18 -3.82 9.06
N LEU A 156 6.96 -4.98 9.69
CA LEU A 156 7.95 -6.05 9.75
C LEU A 156 8.37 -6.49 8.35
N PHE A 157 7.42 -6.79 7.47
CA PHE A 157 7.71 -7.22 6.10
C PHE A 157 8.43 -6.12 5.31
N ALA A 158 8.03 -4.87 5.45
CA ALA A 158 8.70 -3.76 4.78
C ALA A 158 10.16 -3.60 5.21
N VAL A 159 10.46 -3.78 6.50
CA VAL A 159 11.84 -3.80 7.01
C VAL A 159 12.61 -5.00 6.44
N MET A 160 11.99 -6.18 6.32
CA MET A 160 12.63 -7.34 5.71
C MET A 160 12.98 -7.10 4.23
N HIS A 161 12.09 -6.47 3.46
CA HIS A 161 12.37 -6.03 2.08
C HIS A 161 13.57 -5.09 2.03
N LEU A 162 13.49 -3.95 2.71
CA LEU A 162 14.48 -2.88 2.60
C LEU A 162 15.85 -3.22 3.22
N SER A 163 15.90 -4.16 4.17
CA SER A 163 17.16 -4.68 4.71
C SER A 163 17.80 -5.75 3.84
N GLY A 164 17.14 -6.17 2.75
CA GLY A 164 17.57 -7.28 1.91
C GLY A 164 17.58 -8.62 2.66
N ARG A 165 16.70 -8.79 3.64
CA ARG A 165 16.56 -10.00 4.47
C ARG A 165 15.31 -10.82 4.15
N TYR A 166 14.44 -10.34 3.26
CA TYR A 166 13.32 -11.13 2.74
C TYR A 166 13.76 -11.97 1.53
N ARG A 167 14.15 -13.22 1.78
CA ARG A 167 14.81 -14.08 0.79
C ARG A 167 14.07 -15.40 0.59
N ILE A 168 14.20 -15.93 -0.62
CA ILE A 168 13.81 -17.30 -0.94
C ILE A 168 14.71 -18.26 -0.15
N ILE A 169 14.10 -19.20 0.57
CA ILE A 169 14.79 -20.30 1.23
C ILE A 169 14.53 -21.55 0.39
N GLU A 170 15.52 -21.95 -0.40
CA GLU A 170 15.39 -23.15 -1.25
C GLU A 170 15.33 -24.42 -0.40
N PRO A 171 14.52 -25.42 -0.80
CA PRO A 171 14.53 -26.71 -0.13
C PRO A 171 15.89 -27.37 -0.27
N LYS A 172 16.42 -27.94 0.83
CA LYS A 172 17.66 -28.73 0.77
C LYS A 172 17.45 -29.93 -0.16
N LYS A 173 18.33 -30.09 -1.16
CA LYS A 173 18.37 -31.31 -1.97
C LYS A 173 18.65 -32.50 -1.05
N LYS A 174 17.81 -33.54 -1.13
CA LYS A 174 18.03 -34.82 -0.45
C LYS A 174 19.11 -35.61 -1.18
#